data_AF-A0A6C0K885-F1
#
_entry.id   AF-A0A6C0K885-F1
#
_cell.length_a   1.000
_cell.length_b   1.000
_cell.length_c   1.000
_cell.angle_alpha   90.00
_cell.angle_beta   90.00
_cell.angle_gamma   90.00
#
_symmetry.space_group_name_H-M   'P 1'
#
loop_
_entity.id
_entity.type
_entity.pdbx_description
1 polymer ?
#
loop_
_entity_poly.entity_id
_entity_poly.type
_entity_poly.pdbx_seq_one_letter_code
_entity_poly.pdbx_strand_id
1 'polypeptide(L)'
;MPRPICTGTKRNGQPCTFKAQENSTRCGFHMTPETYGVPPPPDPAAAPAPPPPRPVVPDEHRCVYIKFNGLGTRCSNRKTPQSDRNECLTHYRQRTHREQAAARQQTFHTLWTTHWETILQQLMAAAIAVPDTDEMAMNQRANLAHIYTRSAVWRMVDQGEEEAVAIVAVLPNMVNVINHVVGRIRRRAADDTRPALQRIADDSQNTHDRNVRKQTDENVKLLLEISPPAGQKTLDEIREVWTKIYRVPGRGVQDAVYADMQKWYDTAQCYTPNDWMYRKVLDSLWARIKLVEETKIRHELHKRLQQECAESYQMCCEGHIGRLANVLVGFDDTFKPQIPVGIILQQKMAVIAQIEDVDERFKQARELMAELNVPQEQAVPWLDAIAE
;
A
#
# COMPACT_ATOMS: atom_id res chain seq x y z
N MET A 1 50.23 -4.83 -11.70
CA MET A 1 50.54 -6.03 -10.89
C MET A 1 49.24 -6.78 -10.59
N PRO A 2 49.22 -8.12 -10.59
CA PRO A 2 48.03 -8.88 -10.20
C PRO A 2 47.69 -8.60 -8.72
N ARG A 3 46.41 -8.35 -8.42
CA ARG A 3 45.93 -8.11 -7.05
C ARG A 3 46.06 -9.39 -6.20
N PRO A 4 46.54 -9.30 -4.94
CA PRO A 4 46.67 -10.47 -4.07
C PRO A 4 45.31 -11.07 -3.71
N ILE A 5 45.31 -12.35 -3.31
CA ILE A 5 44.11 -13.04 -2.82
C ILE A 5 43.81 -12.57 -1.39
N CYS A 6 42.51 -12.45 -1.07
CA CYS A 6 42.01 -12.07 0.25
C CYS A 6 42.50 -13.02 1.35
N THR A 7 42.97 -12.46 2.47
CA THR A 7 43.47 -13.22 3.64
C THR A 7 42.36 -13.69 4.60
N GLY A 8 41.09 -13.39 4.30
CA GLY A 8 39.95 -13.77 5.14
C GLY A 8 39.60 -15.26 5.06
N THR A 9 38.86 -15.74 6.05
CA THR A 9 38.37 -17.12 6.12
C THR A 9 36.85 -17.14 5.96
N LYS A 10 36.34 -17.98 5.05
CA LYS A 10 34.91 -18.21 4.85
C LYS A 10 34.28 -18.79 6.12
N ARG A 11 32.94 -18.74 6.24
CA ARG A 11 32.20 -19.31 7.38
C ARG A 11 32.46 -20.80 7.63
N ASN A 12 32.88 -21.54 6.60
CA ASN A 12 33.22 -22.96 6.69
C ASN A 12 34.69 -23.23 7.04
N GLY A 13 35.46 -22.22 7.46
CA GLY A 13 36.86 -22.37 7.86
C GLY A 13 37.87 -22.41 6.70
N GLN A 14 37.42 -22.36 5.44
CA GLN A 14 38.29 -22.39 4.26
C GLN A 14 38.80 -20.98 3.90
N PRO A 15 40.02 -20.85 3.33
CA PRO A 15 40.55 -19.55 2.89
C PRO A 15 39.69 -18.91 1.81
N CYS A 16 39.65 -17.58 1.82
CA CYS A 16 38.92 -16.79 0.83
C CYS A 16 39.60 -16.88 -0.53
N THR A 17 38.82 -17.07 -1.59
CA THR A 17 39.31 -17.21 -2.97
C THR A 17 39.12 -15.93 -3.80
N PHE A 18 38.55 -14.88 -3.21
CA PHE A 18 38.32 -13.61 -3.90
C PHE A 18 39.56 -12.73 -3.87
N LYS A 19 39.73 -11.88 -4.89
CA LYS A 19 40.81 -10.88 -4.93
C LYS A 19 40.58 -9.82 -3.85
N ALA A 20 41.65 -9.40 -3.20
CA ALA A 20 41.59 -8.31 -2.24
C ALA A 20 41.26 -6.97 -2.94
N GLN A 21 40.66 -6.03 -2.21
CA GLN A 21 40.44 -4.69 -2.73
C GLN A 21 41.75 -3.91 -2.87
N GLU A 22 41.72 -2.86 -3.68
CA GLU A 22 42.86 -1.96 -3.89
C GLU A 22 43.24 -1.33 -2.53
N ASN A 23 44.50 -1.49 -2.12
CA ASN A 23 45.02 -1.09 -0.79
C ASN A 23 44.47 -1.86 0.43
N SER A 24 43.90 -3.05 0.24
CA SER A 24 43.45 -3.91 1.34
C SER A 24 44.01 -5.33 1.20
N THR A 25 44.11 -6.04 2.32
CA THR A 25 44.39 -7.49 2.34
C THR A 25 43.10 -8.33 2.30
N ARG A 26 41.91 -7.69 2.33
CA ARG A 26 40.60 -8.35 2.37
C ARG A 26 39.72 -7.96 1.18
N CYS A 27 38.83 -8.87 0.78
CA CYS A 27 37.78 -8.61 -0.22
C CYS A 27 36.55 -7.96 0.43
N GLY A 28 35.65 -7.37 -0.35
CA GLY A 28 34.44 -6.69 0.15
C GLY A 28 33.57 -7.52 1.10
N PHE A 29 33.54 -8.85 0.95
CA PHE A 29 32.79 -9.75 1.85
C PHE A 29 33.44 -9.99 3.23
N HIS A 30 34.73 -9.72 3.37
CA HIS A 30 35.49 -9.91 4.62
C HIS A 30 35.99 -8.59 5.20
N MET A 31 35.59 -7.45 4.62
CA MET A 31 35.77 -6.15 5.22
C MET A 31 34.76 -6.01 6.35
N THR A 32 35.24 -5.94 7.59
CA THR A 32 34.41 -5.52 8.72
C THR A 32 34.22 -4.00 8.65
N PRO A 33 33.16 -3.44 9.25
CA PRO A 33 32.96 -1.99 9.33
C PRO A 33 34.18 -1.23 9.86
N GLU A 34 35.03 -1.89 10.66
CA GLU A 34 36.29 -1.36 11.20
C GLU A 34 37.36 -1.09 10.13
N THR A 35 37.25 -1.70 8.94
CA THR A 35 38.23 -1.58 7.84
C THR A 35 37.86 -0.56 6.78
N TYR A 36 36.65 0.04 6.86
CA TYR A 36 36.24 1.16 6.02
C TYR A 36 36.58 2.46 6.73
N GLY A 37 37.75 3.05 6.43
CA GLY A 37 38.04 4.47 6.67
C GLY A 37 37.40 5.06 7.94
N VAL A 38 37.54 4.36 9.07
CA VAL A 38 36.94 4.81 10.32
C VAL A 38 37.72 6.09 10.67
N PRO A 39 37.04 7.24 10.87
CA PRO A 39 37.70 8.39 11.46
C PRO A 39 38.45 7.92 12.71
N PRO A 40 39.62 8.51 13.05
CA PRO A 40 40.38 8.10 14.23
C PRO A 40 39.41 7.90 15.40
N PRO A 41 39.55 6.82 16.19
CA PRO A 41 38.59 6.47 17.23
C PRO A 41 38.28 7.75 18.02
N PRO A 42 36.99 8.07 18.24
CA PRO A 42 36.65 9.22 19.06
C PRO A 42 37.48 9.12 20.32
N ASP A 43 38.12 10.25 20.66
CA ASP A 43 39.02 10.36 21.81
C ASP A 43 38.49 9.48 22.95
N PRO A 44 39.25 8.50 23.48
CA PRO A 44 38.76 7.63 24.54
C PRO A 44 38.24 8.42 25.76
N ALA A 45 38.59 9.70 25.87
CA ALA A 45 38.01 10.63 26.84
C ALA A 45 36.55 11.07 26.56
N ALA A 46 36.03 10.87 25.34
CA ALA A 46 34.70 11.27 24.88
C ALA A 46 33.70 10.10 24.74
N ALA A 47 34.11 8.86 25.05
CA ALA A 47 33.18 7.74 25.09
C ALA A 47 32.15 8.00 26.22
N PRO A 48 30.84 8.07 25.92
CA PRO A 48 29.84 8.18 26.98
C PRO A 48 30.02 6.99 27.91
N ALA A 49 30.09 7.28 29.21
CA ALA A 49 30.21 6.24 30.23
C ALA A 49 29.19 5.13 29.94
N PRO A 50 29.58 3.85 30.01
CA PRO A 50 28.66 2.75 29.77
C PRO A 50 27.42 2.97 30.63
N PRO A 51 26.20 2.78 30.08
CA PRO A 51 25.00 2.97 30.85
C PRO A 51 25.10 2.12 32.11
N PRO A 52 24.71 2.66 33.28
CA PRO A 52 24.81 1.92 34.52
C PRO A 52 24.13 0.56 34.37
N PRO A 53 24.73 -0.52 34.91
CA PRO A 53 24.16 -1.84 34.79
C PRO A 53 22.71 -1.81 35.28
N ARG A 54 21.80 -2.39 34.50
CA ARG A 54 20.38 -2.43 34.89
C ARG A 54 20.27 -3.15 36.24
N PRO A 55 19.51 -2.61 37.20
CA PRO A 55 19.29 -3.28 38.47
C PRO A 55 18.81 -4.71 38.23
N VAL A 56 19.53 -5.68 38.81
CA VAL A 56 19.12 -7.08 38.72
C VAL A 56 17.84 -7.24 39.53
N VAL A 57 16.75 -7.62 38.87
CA VAL A 57 15.50 -7.92 39.57
C VAL A 57 15.72 -9.20 40.39
N PRO A 58 15.49 -9.18 41.73
CA PRO A 58 15.56 -10.38 42.56
C PRO A 58 14.61 -11.47 42.06
N ASP A 59 14.97 -12.74 42.21
CA ASP A 59 14.26 -13.85 41.55
C ASP A 59 12.79 -13.97 42.00
N GLU A 60 12.50 -13.67 43.28
CA GLU A 60 11.17 -13.62 43.88
C GLU A 60 10.23 -12.56 43.27
N HIS A 61 10.82 -11.56 42.61
CA HIS A 61 10.12 -10.49 41.92
C HIS A 61 10.10 -10.66 40.40
N ARG A 62 10.74 -11.70 39.85
CA ARG A 62 10.75 -11.96 38.41
C ARG A 62 9.44 -12.57 37.93
N CYS A 63 9.15 -12.32 36.67
CA CYS A 63 8.02 -12.92 35.98
C CYS A 63 8.24 -14.43 35.83
N VAL A 64 7.22 -15.21 36.18
CA VAL A 64 7.26 -16.69 36.15
C VAL A 64 7.29 -17.28 34.74
N TYR A 65 7.02 -16.48 33.70
CA TYR A 65 6.99 -16.93 32.31
C TYR A 65 8.36 -17.47 31.88
N ILE A 66 8.37 -18.70 31.38
CA ILE A 66 9.55 -19.38 30.85
C ILE A 66 9.66 -19.06 29.36
N LYS A 67 10.80 -18.48 28.95
CA LYS A 67 11.07 -18.20 27.54
C LYS A 67 11.21 -19.51 26.77
N PHE A 68 10.59 -19.57 25.60
CA PHE A 68 10.70 -20.70 24.67
C PHE A 68 12.00 -20.61 23.85
N ASN A 69 13.15 -20.49 24.51
CA ASN A 69 14.47 -20.45 23.87
C ASN A 69 15.27 -21.76 24.04
N GLY A 70 14.59 -22.86 24.40
CA GLY A 70 15.20 -24.17 24.65
C GLY A 70 15.99 -24.27 25.97
N LEU A 71 16.27 -23.14 26.64
CA LEU A 71 17.07 -23.10 27.87
C LEU A 71 16.22 -23.00 29.15
N GLY A 72 14.89 -22.93 29.03
CA GLY A 72 13.98 -22.85 30.18
C GLY A 72 14.14 -21.57 31.03
N THR A 73 14.82 -20.54 30.50
CA THR A 73 15.11 -19.33 31.28
C THR A 73 13.85 -18.50 31.58
N ARG A 74 13.70 -18.07 32.83
CA ARG A 74 12.61 -17.16 33.26
C ARG A 74 12.77 -15.77 32.66
N CYS A 75 11.64 -15.08 32.49
CA CYS A 75 11.61 -13.70 32.10
C CYS A 75 12.32 -12.81 33.16
N SER A 76 13.23 -11.95 32.71
CA SER A 76 14.00 -11.05 33.58
C SER A 76 13.20 -9.83 34.05
N ASN A 77 11.98 -9.62 33.55
CA ASN A 77 11.15 -8.48 33.91
C ASN A 77 10.47 -8.70 35.26
N ARG A 78 10.24 -7.62 36.00
CA ARG A 78 9.52 -7.63 37.28
C ARG A 78 8.05 -8.02 37.06
N LYS A 79 7.51 -8.88 37.94
CA LYS A 79 6.09 -9.22 37.97
C LYS A 79 5.24 -8.01 38.32
N THR A 80 4.01 -7.95 37.81
CA THR A 80 3.07 -6.86 38.08
C THR A 80 1.99 -7.32 39.08
N PRO A 81 1.52 -6.45 40.00
CA PRO A 81 0.41 -6.76 40.90
C PRO A 81 -0.90 -7.11 40.18
N GLN A 82 -1.06 -6.68 38.91
CA GLN A 82 -2.26 -6.96 38.12
C GLN A 82 -2.35 -8.40 37.61
N SER A 83 -1.25 -9.17 37.67
CA SER A 83 -1.23 -10.56 37.22
C SER A 83 -1.44 -11.49 38.41
N ASP A 84 -2.58 -12.19 38.40
CA ASP A 84 -2.90 -13.33 39.27
C ASP A 84 -1.88 -14.48 39.13
N ARG A 85 -1.16 -14.54 38.02
CA ARG A 85 -0.16 -15.56 37.70
C ARG A 85 1.28 -15.12 37.92
N ASN A 86 1.53 -14.02 38.63
CA ASN A 86 2.90 -13.50 38.85
C ASN A 86 3.67 -13.20 37.54
N GLU A 87 2.97 -12.74 36.51
CA GLU A 87 3.56 -12.36 35.22
C GLU A 87 4.00 -10.89 35.22
N CYS A 88 4.93 -10.52 34.33
CA CYS A 88 5.16 -9.10 34.03
C CYS A 88 4.02 -8.56 33.15
N LEU A 89 3.88 -7.24 33.10
CA LEU A 89 2.80 -6.58 32.35
C LEU A 89 2.74 -7.01 30.86
N THR A 90 3.89 -7.22 30.22
CA THR A 90 3.96 -7.67 28.82
C THR A 90 3.38 -9.08 28.65
N HIS A 91 3.78 -10.04 29.49
CA HIS A 91 3.28 -11.41 29.40
C HIS A 91 1.83 -11.53 29.86
N TYR A 92 1.43 -10.77 30.88
CA TYR A 92 0.04 -10.65 31.29
C TYR A 92 -0.86 -10.21 30.12
N ARG A 93 -0.53 -9.10 29.45
CA ARG A 93 -1.27 -8.61 28.27
C ARG A 93 -1.31 -9.65 27.15
N GLN A 94 -0.19 -10.30 26.88
CA GLN A 94 -0.12 -11.32 25.84
C GLN A 94 -0.99 -12.54 26.16
N ARG A 95 -0.98 -13.02 27.42
CA ARG A 95 -1.85 -14.11 27.87
C ARG A 95 -3.31 -13.71 27.81
N THR A 96 -3.69 -12.57 28.39
CA THR A 96 -5.07 -12.08 28.37
C THR A 96 -5.59 -11.94 26.94
N HIS A 97 -4.77 -11.42 26.02
CA HIS A 97 -5.14 -11.37 24.60
C HIS A 97 -5.36 -12.77 23.99
N ARG A 98 -4.49 -13.75 24.31
CA ARG A 98 -4.65 -15.14 23.85
C ARG A 98 -5.89 -15.81 24.45
N GLU A 99 -6.16 -15.61 25.73
CA GLU A 99 -7.34 -16.13 26.42
C GLU A 99 -8.62 -15.51 25.84
N GLN A 100 -8.65 -14.20 25.59
CA GLN A 100 -9.76 -13.52 24.91
C GLN A 100 -9.94 -14.03 23.48
N ALA A 101 -8.86 -14.22 22.72
CA ALA A 101 -8.91 -14.78 21.37
C ALA A 101 -9.44 -16.22 21.36
N ALA A 102 -9.00 -17.06 22.31
CA ALA A 102 -9.47 -18.43 22.46
C ALA A 102 -10.95 -18.48 22.87
N ALA A 103 -11.37 -17.62 23.82
CA ALA A 103 -12.77 -17.49 24.22
C ALA A 103 -13.65 -17.06 23.04
N ARG A 104 -13.21 -16.05 22.26
CA ARG A 104 -13.89 -15.65 21.02
C ARG A 104 -14.01 -16.80 20.03
N GLN A 105 -12.92 -17.53 19.80
CA GLN A 105 -12.93 -18.68 18.90
C GLN A 105 -13.89 -19.78 19.38
N GLN A 106 -13.96 -20.02 20.69
CA GLN A 106 -14.91 -20.98 21.27
C GLN A 106 -16.36 -20.51 21.08
N THR A 107 -16.65 -19.24 21.37
CA THR A 107 -17.98 -18.66 21.11
C THR A 107 -18.35 -18.74 19.64
N PHE A 108 -17.41 -18.45 18.74
CA PHE A 108 -17.59 -18.61 17.29
C PHE A 108 -17.98 -20.05 16.96
N HIS A 109 -17.21 -21.03 17.44
CA HIS A 109 -17.49 -22.43 17.17
C HIS A 109 -18.87 -22.85 17.67
N THR A 110 -19.24 -22.45 18.89
CA THR A 110 -20.57 -22.75 19.46
C THR A 110 -21.68 -22.13 18.62
N LEU A 111 -21.61 -20.83 18.31
CA LEU A 111 -22.62 -20.15 17.50
C LEU A 111 -22.70 -20.72 16.08
N TRP A 112 -21.53 -21.00 15.49
CA TRP A 112 -21.43 -21.65 14.19
C TRP A 112 -22.15 -22.99 14.23
N THR A 113 -21.77 -23.90 15.12
CA THR A 113 -22.37 -25.24 15.20
C THR A 113 -23.87 -25.22 15.44
N THR A 114 -24.37 -24.25 16.22
CA THR A 114 -25.79 -24.17 16.58
C THR A 114 -26.64 -23.50 15.49
N HIS A 115 -26.12 -22.48 14.79
CA HIS A 115 -26.94 -21.61 13.95
C HIS A 115 -26.58 -21.64 12.46
N TRP A 116 -25.45 -22.26 12.07
CA TRP A 116 -24.97 -22.16 10.68
C TRP A 116 -25.96 -22.72 9.66
N GLU A 117 -26.66 -23.83 9.97
CA GLU A 117 -27.64 -24.43 9.05
C GLU A 117 -28.82 -23.48 8.80
N THR A 118 -29.38 -22.89 9.86
CA THR A 118 -30.49 -21.95 9.75
C THR A 118 -30.10 -20.72 8.95
N ILE A 119 -28.92 -20.13 9.23
CA ILE A 119 -28.42 -18.96 8.51
C ILE A 119 -28.15 -19.31 7.04
N LEU A 120 -27.54 -20.48 6.78
CA LEU A 120 -27.28 -20.96 5.43
C LEU A 120 -28.58 -21.18 4.64
N GLN A 121 -29.59 -21.81 5.24
CA GLN A 121 -30.89 -22.03 4.62
C GLN A 121 -31.59 -20.71 4.29
N GLN A 122 -31.56 -19.73 5.19
CA GLN A 122 -32.11 -18.39 4.95
C GLN A 122 -31.39 -17.68 3.79
N LEU A 123 -30.06 -17.75 3.75
CA LEU A 123 -29.27 -17.18 2.66
C LEU A 123 -29.49 -17.88 1.32
N MET A 124 -29.64 -19.20 1.32
CA MET A 124 -29.95 -19.98 0.12
C MET A 124 -31.37 -19.67 -0.39
N ALA A 125 -32.37 -19.59 0.50
CA ALA A 125 -33.73 -19.22 0.15
C ALA A 125 -33.79 -17.81 -0.45
N ALA A 126 -33.08 -16.85 0.16
CA ALA A 126 -32.95 -15.49 -0.37
C ALA A 126 -32.26 -15.46 -1.75
N ALA A 127 -31.25 -16.30 -1.98
CA ALA A 127 -30.56 -16.40 -3.27
C ALA A 127 -31.42 -17.06 -4.37
N ILE A 128 -32.36 -17.93 -4.01
CA ILE A 128 -33.30 -18.56 -4.96
C ILE A 128 -34.42 -17.60 -5.38
N ALA A 129 -34.84 -16.70 -4.49
CA ALA A 129 -35.92 -15.75 -4.74
C ALA A 129 -35.57 -14.61 -5.73
N VAL A 130 -34.36 -14.61 -6.31
CA VAL A 130 -33.89 -13.58 -7.26
C VAL A 130 -34.18 -14.05 -8.70
N PRO A 131 -35.10 -13.38 -9.43
CA PRO A 131 -35.37 -13.69 -10.84
C PRO A 131 -34.13 -13.46 -11.73
N ASP A 132 -34.02 -14.18 -12.85
CA ASP A 132 -32.96 -14.06 -13.88
C ASP A 132 -31.53 -14.52 -13.49
N THR A 133 -31.39 -15.58 -12.70
CA THR A 133 -30.06 -16.15 -12.35
C THR A 133 -29.86 -17.59 -12.80
N ASP A 134 -30.45 -17.99 -13.94
CA ASP A 134 -30.50 -19.38 -14.42
C ASP A 134 -29.13 -20.08 -14.59
N GLU A 135 -28.02 -19.35 -14.69
CA GLU A 135 -26.69 -19.95 -14.90
C GLU A 135 -25.73 -19.92 -13.70
N MET A 136 -26.12 -19.39 -12.53
CA MET A 136 -25.22 -19.52 -11.38
C MET A 136 -25.28 -20.94 -10.82
N ALA A 137 -24.25 -21.75 -11.12
CA ALA A 137 -24.12 -23.11 -10.60
C ALA A 137 -24.38 -23.12 -9.08
N MET A 138 -25.29 -24.00 -8.63
CA MET A 138 -25.75 -24.13 -7.24
C MET A 138 -24.60 -24.11 -6.21
N ASN A 139 -23.44 -24.63 -6.59
CA ASN A 139 -22.21 -24.64 -5.80
C ASN A 139 -21.65 -23.23 -5.49
N GLN A 140 -21.76 -22.27 -6.41
CA GLN A 140 -21.33 -20.89 -6.18
C GLN A 140 -22.26 -20.16 -5.18
N ARG A 141 -23.57 -20.45 -5.24
CA ARG A 141 -24.55 -19.93 -4.26
C ARG A 141 -24.27 -20.47 -2.87
N ALA A 142 -24.03 -21.77 -2.75
CA ALA A 142 -23.68 -22.41 -1.48
C ALA A 142 -22.37 -21.87 -0.89
N ASN A 143 -21.34 -21.67 -1.73
CA ASN A 143 -20.05 -21.12 -1.29
C ASN A 143 -20.17 -19.66 -0.80
N LEU A 144 -20.90 -18.82 -1.53
CA LEU A 144 -21.14 -17.44 -1.10
C LEU A 144 -21.91 -17.42 0.22
N ALA A 145 -23.04 -18.15 0.29
CA ALA A 145 -23.82 -18.24 1.51
C ALA A 145 -22.97 -18.69 2.71
N HIS A 146 -22.11 -19.69 2.53
CA HIS A 146 -21.18 -20.15 3.56
C HIS A 146 -20.17 -19.07 4.02
N ILE A 147 -19.59 -18.30 3.09
CA ILE A 147 -18.68 -17.18 3.41
C ILE A 147 -19.40 -16.09 4.22
N TYR A 148 -20.64 -15.77 3.84
CA TYR A 148 -21.44 -14.75 4.53
C TYR A 148 -21.90 -15.22 5.91
N THR A 149 -22.32 -16.48 6.05
CA THR A 149 -22.61 -17.08 7.36
C THR A 149 -21.38 -16.96 8.24
N ARG A 150 -20.17 -17.26 7.73
CA ARG A 150 -18.94 -17.23 8.52
C ARG A 150 -18.59 -15.83 8.97
N SER A 151 -18.77 -14.87 8.08
CA SER A 151 -18.54 -13.45 8.36
C SER A 151 -19.55 -12.89 9.37
N ALA A 152 -20.81 -13.28 9.25
CA ALA A 152 -21.86 -12.90 10.20
C ALA A 152 -21.53 -13.43 11.59
N VAL A 153 -21.35 -14.75 11.75
CA VAL A 153 -21.05 -15.40 13.04
C VAL A 153 -19.76 -14.84 13.66
N TRP A 154 -18.74 -14.53 12.86
CA TRP A 154 -17.53 -13.89 13.36
C TRP A 154 -17.79 -12.49 13.93
N ARG A 155 -18.62 -11.68 13.26
CA ARG A 155 -19.02 -10.37 13.81
C ARG A 155 -19.88 -10.49 15.05
N MET A 156 -20.77 -11.49 15.14
CA MET A 156 -21.57 -11.74 16.35
C MET A 156 -20.67 -11.93 17.59
N VAL A 157 -19.54 -12.60 17.39
CA VAL A 157 -18.55 -12.85 18.45
C VAL A 157 -17.81 -11.59 18.87
N ASP A 158 -17.54 -10.67 17.93
CA ASP A 158 -16.83 -9.43 18.21
C ASP A 158 -17.74 -8.35 18.82
N GLN A 159 -19.05 -8.40 18.55
CA GLN A 159 -20.00 -7.33 18.84
C GLN A 159 -21.11 -7.69 19.85
N GLY A 160 -21.27 -8.97 20.20
CA GLY A 160 -22.33 -9.44 21.08
C GLY A 160 -23.62 -9.81 20.34
N GLU A 161 -24.50 -10.53 21.03
CA GLU A 161 -25.68 -11.20 20.46
C GLU A 161 -26.76 -10.22 19.94
N GLU A 162 -26.83 -9.00 20.49
CA GLU A 162 -27.81 -7.99 20.04
C GLU A 162 -27.40 -7.31 18.71
N GLU A 163 -26.12 -6.96 18.53
CA GLU A 163 -25.60 -6.43 17.26
C GLU A 163 -25.56 -7.51 16.17
N ALA A 164 -25.41 -8.77 16.57
CA ALA A 164 -25.52 -9.93 15.69
C ALA A 164 -26.90 -10.05 15.02
N VAL A 165 -27.98 -9.88 15.78
CA VAL A 165 -29.36 -9.90 15.26
C VAL A 165 -29.57 -8.75 14.27
N ALA A 166 -29.00 -7.58 14.54
CA ALA A 166 -29.02 -6.46 13.60
C ALA A 166 -28.26 -6.79 12.30
N ILE A 167 -27.09 -7.44 12.38
CA ILE A 167 -26.32 -7.89 11.20
C ILE A 167 -27.09 -8.94 10.38
N VAL A 168 -27.75 -9.89 11.06
CA VAL A 168 -28.62 -10.89 10.41
C VAL A 168 -29.81 -10.23 9.73
N ALA A 169 -30.39 -9.19 10.33
CA ALA A 169 -31.50 -8.43 9.75
C ALA A 169 -31.13 -7.66 8.46
N VAL A 170 -29.85 -7.31 8.27
CA VAL A 170 -29.35 -6.71 7.02
C VAL A 170 -28.84 -7.75 6.01
N LEU A 171 -28.82 -9.05 6.32
CA LEU A 171 -28.39 -10.09 5.36
C LEU A 171 -29.14 -10.05 4.01
N PRO A 172 -30.46 -9.78 3.94
CA PRO A 172 -31.15 -9.61 2.65
C PRO A 172 -30.58 -8.44 1.84
N ASN A 173 -30.20 -7.34 2.50
CA ASN A 173 -29.53 -6.21 1.85
C ASN A 173 -28.08 -6.54 1.46
N MET A 174 -27.40 -7.39 2.23
CA MET A 174 -26.08 -7.91 1.86
C MET A 174 -26.16 -8.81 0.63
N VAL A 175 -27.22 -9.62 0.48
CA VAL A 175 -27.52 -10.39 -0.73
C VAL A 175 -27.72 -9.47 -1.93
N ASN A 176 -28.43 -8.35 -1.76
CA ASN A 176 -28.55 -7.33 -2.81
C ASN A 176 -27.19 -6.71 -3.19
N VAL A 177 -26.31 -6.47 -2.21
CA VAL A 177 -24.94 -5.99 -2.45
C VAL A 177 -24.10 -7.04 -3.17
N ILE A 178 -24.20 -8.32 -2.79
CA ILE A 178 -23.52 -9.44 -3.46
C ILE A 178 -24.01 -9.54 -4.90
N ASN A 179 -25.31 -9.48 -5.14
CA ASN A 179 -25.89 -9.51 -6.47
C ASN A 179 -25.42 -8.31 -7.31
N HIS A 180 -25.27 -7.14 -6.69
CA HIS A 180 -24.71 -5.97 -7.35
C HIS A 180 -23.23 -6.17 -7.74
N VAL A 181 -22.41 -6.74 -6.84
CA VAL A 181 -20.98 -7.02 -7.05
C VAL A 181 -20.77 -8.16 -8.05
N VAL A 182 -21.49 -9.28 -7.93
CA VAL A 182 -21.47 -10.42 -8.87
C VAL A 182 -22.02 -9.99 -10.23
N GLY A 183 -23.08 -9.17 -10.26
CA GLY A 183 -23.55 -8.53 -11.48
C GLY A 183 -22.48 -7.64 -12.11
N ARG A 184 -21.67 -6.92 -11.32
CA ARG A 184 -20.49 -6.18 -11.82
C ARG A 184 -19.40 -7.13 -12.37
N ILE A 185 -19.13 -8.25 -11.72
CA ILE A 185 -18.15 -9.25 -12.17
C ILE A 185 -18.62 -9.94 -13.46
N ARG A 186 -19.92 -10.29 -13.57
CA ARG A 186 -20.52 -10.84 -14.80
C ARG A 186 -20.58 -9.82 -15.93
N ARG A 187 -20.86 -8.55 -15.64
CA ARG A 187 -20.75 -7.44 -16.61
C ARG A 187 -19.33 -7.21 -17.11
N ARG A 188 -18.30 -7.66 -16.39
CA ARG A 188 -16.91 -7.70 -16.88
C ARG A 188 -16.63 -8.92 -17.78
N ALA A 189 -17.50 -9.94 -17.77
CA ALA A 189 -17.34 -11.18 -18.53
C ALA A 189 -18.26 -11.29 -19.76
N ALA A 190 -19.37 -10.54 -19.79
CA ALA A 190 -20.21 -10.35 -20.98
C ALA A 190 -19.73 -9.14 -21.79
N ASP A 191 -19.97 -9.14 -23.11
CA ASP A 191 -19.68 -7.98 -23.97
C ASP A 191 -20.38 -6.72 -23.43
N ASP A 192 -19.60 -5.68 -23.15
CA ASP A 192 -20.06 -4.45 -22.50
C ASP A 192 -20.89 -3.60 -23.47
N THR A 193 -22.22 -3.75 -23.41
CA THR A 193 -23.20 -3.06 -24.29
C THR A 193 -23.48 -1.61 -23.90
N ARG A 194 -22.85 -1.08 -22.83
CA ARG A 194 -23.02 0.33 -22.44
C ARG A 194 -22.45 1.28 -23.49
N PRO A 195 -23.02 2.49 -23.64
CA PRO A 195 -22.44 3.54 -24.48
C PRO A 195 -20.98 3.81 -24.10
N ALA A 196 -20.10 4.00 -25.10
CA ALA A 196 -18.65 4.06 -24.91
C ALA A 196 -18.20 5.08 -23.85
N LEU A 197 -18.87 6.23 -23.76
CA LEU A 197 -18.60 7.27 -22.76
C LEU A 197 -18.88 6.80 -21.33
N GLN A 198 -19.96 6.03 -21.12
CA GLN A 198 -20.29 5.48 -19.81
C GLN A 198 -19.28 4.39 -19.40
N ARG A 199 -18.78 3.62 -20.36
CA ARG A 199 -17.71 2.63 -20.11
C ARG A 199 -16.42 3.30 -19.65
N ILE A 200 -16.02 4.39 -20.32
CA ILE A 200 -14.82 5.18 -19.99
C ILE A 200 -14.98 5.90 -18.65
N ALA A 201 -16.15 6.47 -18.36
CA ALA A 201 -16.41 7.11 -17.08
C ALA A 201 -16.42 6.10 -15.90
N ASP A 202 -16.91 4.88 -16.14
CA ASP A 202 -16.99 3.82 -15.12
C ASP A 202 -15.72 2.95 -15.02
N ASP A 203 -14.76 3.08 -15.95
CA ASP A 203 -13.53 2.31 -15.96
C ASP A 203 -12.50 2.89 -14.99
N SER A 204 -12.38 2.27 -13.82
CA SER A 204 -11.36 2.62 -12.81
C SER A 204 -9.92 2.34 -13.28
N GLN A 205 -9.72 1.68 -14.44
CA GLN A 205 -8.42 1.40 -15.05
C GLN A 205 -8.08 2.29 -16.27
N ASN A 206 -8.81 3.40 -16.46
CA ASN A 206 -8.51 4.39 -17.51
C ASN A 206 -7.13 5.09 -17.37
N THR A 207 -6.30 4.66 -16.44
CA THR A 207 -4.87 5.03 -16.31
C THR A 207 -4.02 4.70 -17.54
N HIS A 208 -4.52 3.92 -18.50
CA HIS A 208 -3.86 3.69 -19.80
C HIS A 208 -4.39 4.57 -20.94
N ASP A 209 -5.34 5.49 -20.68
CA ASP A 209 -5.79 6.46 -21.67
C ASP A 209 -4.62 7.40 -22.05
N ARG A 210 -4.38 7.57 -23.36
CA ARG A 210 -3.28 8.40 -23.88
C ARG A 210 -3.29 9.84 -23.36
N ASN A 211 -4.46 10.39 -23.06
CA ASN A 211 -4.57 11.77 -22.58
C ASN A 211 -4.24 11.89 -21.08
N VAL A 212 -4.66 10.92 -20.26
CA VAL A 212 -4.24 10.82 -18.84
C VAL A 212 -2.71 10.62 -18.77
N ARG A 213 -2.18 9.88 -19.74
CA ARG A 213 -0.74 9.67 -19.90
C ARG A 213 0.02 10.96 -20.22
N LYS A 214 -0.48 11.81 -21.14
CA LYS A 214 0.19 13.09 -21.48
C LYS A 214 0.44 13.98 -20.25
N GLN A 215 -0.56 14.14 -19.39
CA GLN A 215 -0.40 14.97 -18.19
C GLN A 215 0.55 14.34 -17.17
N THR A 216 0.49 13.01 -17.03
CA THR A 216 1.47 12.27 -16.23
C THR A 216 2.88 12.48 -16.78
N ASP A 217 3.05 12.41 -18.10
CA ASP A 217 4.33 12.54 -18.79
C ASP A 217 4.93 13.95 -18.60
N GLU A 218 4.12 15.00 -18.54
CA GLU A 218 4.57 16.37 -18.24
C GLU A 218 5.15 16.48 -16.82
N ASN A 219 4.42 16.00 -15.80
CA ASN A 219 4.92 16.01 -14.43
C ASN A 219 6.16 15.11 -14.26
N VAL A 220 6.19 13.96 -14.94
CA VAL A 220 7.35 13.07 -14.96
C VAL A 220 8.55 13.75 -15.61
N LYS A 221 8.36 14.47 -16.73
CA LYS A 221 9.42 15.23 -17.37
C LYS A 221 10.01 16.27 -16.44
N LEU A 222 9.16 17.04 -15.75
CA LEU A 222 9.61 18.02 -14.74
C LEU A 222 10.43 17.37 -13.63
N LEU A 223 10.03 16.18 -13.15
CA LEU A 223 10.83 15.43 -12.17
C LEU A 223 12.18 15.03 -12.76
N LEU A 224 12.22 14.48 -13.98
CA LEU A 224 13.45 13.99 -14.59
C LEU A 224 14.47 15.09 -14.94
N GLU A 225 14.05 16.35 -15.02
CA GLU A 225 14.95 17.50 -15.14
C GLU A 225 15.77 17.72 -13.84
N ILE A 226 15.30 17.19 -12.71
CA ILE A 226 15.98 17.25 -11.42
C ILE A 226 17.04 16.16 -11.38
N SER A 227 18.30 16.58 -11.30
CA SER A 227 19.45 15.68 -11.16
C SER A 227 19.65 15.28 -9.69
N PRO A 228 19.45 14.01 -9.31
CA PRO A 228 19.69 13.57 -7.95
C PRO A 228 21.18 13.68 -7.58
N PRO A 229 21.52 14.06 -6.34
CA PRO A 229 22.91 14.12 -5.90
C PRO A 229 23.58 12.75 -5.97
N ALA A 230 24.87 12.75 -6.33
CA ALA A 230 25.65 11.52 -6.43
C ALA A 230 25.68 10.78 -5.07
N GLY A 231 25.38 9.48 -5.10
CA GLY A 231 25.38 8.62 -3.91
C GLY A 231 24.10 8.69 -3.07
N GLN A 232 23.04 9.36 -3.53
CA GLN A 232 21.73 9.33 -2.89
C GLN A 232 21.24 7.88 -2.70
N LYS A 233 20.80 7.55 -1.49
CA LYS A 233 20.25 6.23 -1.15
C LYS A 233 18.75 6.33 -0.93
N THR A 234 18.03 6.65 -1.99
CA THR A 234 16.61 7.05 -1.96
C THR A 234 15.74 6.15 -1.09
N LEU A 235 15.74 4.83 -1.34
CA LEU A 235 14.88 3.91 -0.59
C LEU A 235 15.24 3.83 0.90
N ASP A 236 16.54 3.76 1.24
CA ASP A 236 17.00 3.71 2.62
C ASP A 236 16.65 5.00 3.39
N GLU A 237 16.86 6.15 2.74
CA GLU A 237 16.54 7.47 3.29
C GLU A 237 15.02 7.62 3.52
N ILE A 238 14.19 7.22 2.56
CA ILE A 238 12.72 7.22 2.70
C ILE A 238 12.32 6.32 3.87
N ARG A 239 12.88 5.11 3.96
CA ARG A 239 12.58 4.16 5.04
C ARG A 239 12.89 4.76 6.41
N GLU A 240 14.05 5.39 6.55
CA GLU A 240 14.47 6.03 7.80
C GLU A 240 13.50 7.16 8.19
N VAL A 241 13.15 8.02 7.24
CA VAL A 241 12.24 9.15 7.44
C VAL A 241 10.85 8.66 7.84
N TRP A 242 10.27 7.73 7.10
CA TRP A 242 8.96 7.20 7.43
C TRP A 242 8.94 6.43 8.75
N THR A 243 10.02 5.72 9.09
CA THR A 243 10.16 5.07 10.41
C THR A 243 10.11 6.09 11.55
N LYS A 244 10.66 7.30 11.35
CA LYS A 244 10.58 8.40 12.32
C LYS A 244 9.18 9.02 12.39
N ILE A 245 8.50 9.17 11.25
CA ILE A 245 7.15 9.77 11.16
C ILE A 245 6.11 8.84 11.78
N TYR A 246 6.09 7.57 11.36
CA TYR A 246 5.08 6.58 11.76
C TYR A 246 5.58 5.69 12.90
N ARG A 247 6.16 6.28 13.95
CA ARG A 247 6.61 5.59 15.18
C ARG A 247 5.42 4.98 15.95
N VAL A 248 4.76 3.99 15.37
CA VAL A 248 3.69 3.21 16.00
C VAL A 248 4.29 1.86 16.39
N PRO A 249 4.37 1.54 17.70
CA PRO A 249 4.79 0.22 18.15
C PRO A 249 3.91 -0.87 17.51
N GLY A 250 4.51 -1.73 16.68
CA GLY A 250 3.85 -2.84 15.99
C GLY A 250 3.20 -2.51 14.63
N ARG A 251 3.27 -1.27 14.15
CA ARG A 251 2.76 -0.86 12.81
C ARG A 251 3.65 0.22 12.17
N GLY A 252 4.96 -0.01 12.10
CA GLY A 252 5.88 0.89 11.39
C GLY A 252 5.54 1.04 9.91
N VAL A 253 6.49 1.49 9.09
CA VAL A 253 6.35 1.46 7.63
C VAL A 253 5.84 0.08 7.22
N GLN A 254 4.72 0.02 6.49
CA GLN A 254 4.16 -1.26 6.08
C GLN A 254 5.17 -1.99 5.19
N ASP A 255 5.69 -3.12 5.65
CA ASP A 255 6.74 -3.87 4.93
C ASP A 255 6.29 -4.27 3.52
N ALA A 256 4.99 -4.51 3.32
CA ALA A 256 4.41 -4.80 2.01
C ALA A 256 4.55 -3.64 1.02
N VAL A 257 4.28 -2.40 1.47
CA VAL A 257 4.44 -1.20 0.64
C VAL A 257 5.91 -0.98 0.30
N TYR A 258 6.80 -1.12 1.29
CA TYR A 258 8.24 -0.96 1.05
C TYR A 258 8.79 -2.03 0.12
N ALA A 259 8.38 -3.29 0.28
CA ALA A 259 8.78 -4.38 -0.61
C ALA A 259 8.30 -4.17 -2.05
N ASP A 260 7.10 -3.62 -2.22
CA ASP A 260 6.55 -3.29 -3.54
C ASP A 260 7.32 -2.13 -4.19
N MET A 261 7.64 -1.07 -3.44
CA MET A 261 8.53 0.00 -3.91
C MET A 261 9.91 -0.55 -4.33
N GLN A 262 10.53 -1.39 -3.49
CA GLN A 262 11.82 -2.01 -3.78
C GLN A 262 11.77 -2.84 -5.06
N LYS A 263 10.72 -3.66 -5.23
CA LYS A 263 10.51 -4.46 -6.44
C LYS A 263 10.51 -3.57 -7.69
N TRP A 264 9.74 -2.48 -7.71
CA TRP A 264 9.70 -1.58 -8.87
C TRP A 264 10.99 -0.78 -9.04
N TYR A 265 11.66 -0.42 -7.95
CA TYR A 265 12.97 0.22 -7.97
C TYR A 265 14.06 -0.67 -8.57
N ASP A 266 13.95 -1.98 -8.41
CA ASP A 266 14.85 -2.98 -8.99
C ASP A 266 14.41 -3.49 -10.36
N THR A 267 13.27 -3.01 -10.86
CA THR A 267 12.76 -3.38 -12.17
C THR A 267 13.41 -2.51 -13.25
N ALA A 268 14.14 -3.17 -14.17
CA ALA A 268 14.88 -2.49 -15.22
C ALA A 268 13.99 -1.89 -16.34
N GLN A 269 12.74 -2.34 -16.45
CA GLN A 269 11.85 -1.98 -17.56
C GLN A 269 10.46 -1.59 -17.05
N CYS A 270 10.05 -0.36 -17.37
CA CYS A 270 8.67 0.08 -17.18
C CYS A 270 7.98 0.48 -18.50
N TYR A 271 8.59 1.36 -19.29
CA TYR A 271 8.11 1.75 -20.62
C TYR A 271 8.89 1.07 -21.73
N THR A 272 10.22 1.08 -21.61
CA THR A 272 11.14 0.48 -22.58
C THR A 272 12.19 -0.37 -21.86
N PRO A 273 12.75 -1.39 -22.51
CA PRO A 273 13.79 -2.21 -21.90
C PRO A 273 14.95 -1.37 -21.36
N ASN A 274 15.35 -1.62 -20.10
CA ASN A 274 16.44 -0.93 -19.40
C ASN A 274 16.26 0.58 -19.18
N ASP A 275 15.03 1.08 -19.10
CA ASP A 275 14.78 2.49 -18.78
C ASP A 275 14.96 2.83 -17.29
N TRP A 276 14.80 1.86 -16.39
CA TRP A 276 14.80 2.05 -14.94
C TRP A 276 13.89 3.21 -14.50
N MET A 277 12.74 3.39 -15.17
CA MET A 277 11.98 4.64 -15.07
C MET A 277 11.48 4.92 -13.66
N TYR A 278 10.92 3.92 -12.97
CA TYR A 278 10.44 4.09 -11.60
C TYR A 278 11.56 4.57 -10.66
N ARG A 279 12.76 3.99 -10.77
CA ARG A 279 13.94 4.40 -10.01
C ARG A 279 14.29 5.86 -10.26
N LYS A 280 14.40 6.26 -11.53
CA LYS A 280 14.73 7.65 -11.90
C LYS A 280 13.72 8.65 -11.35
N VAL A 281 12.42 8.36 -11.53
CA VAL A 281 11.34 9.23 -11.05
C VAL A 281 11.37 9.34 -9.52
N LEU A 282 11.52 8.22 -8.81
CA LEU A 282 11.58 8.22 -7.35
C LEU A 282 12.83 8.97 -6.83
N ASP A 283 13.98 8.77 -7.45
CA ASP A 283 15.25 9.44 -7.09
C ASP A 283 15.14 10.96 -7.25
N SER A 284 14.62 11.40 -8.39
CA SER A 284 14.42 12.82 -8.68
C SER A 284 13.36 13.45 -7.76
N LEU A 285 12.25 12.76 -7.50
CA LEU A 285 11.23 13.21 -6.57
C LEU A 285 11.80 13.36 -5.15
N TRP A 286 12.57 12.38 -4.68
CA TRP A 286 13.19 12.44 -3.37
C TRP A 286 14.19 13.60 -3.28
N ALA A 287 15.00 13.80 -4.31
CA ALA A 287 15.90 14.94 -4.40
C ALA A 287 15.12 16.27 -4.34
N ARG A 288 13.99 16.39 -5.05
CA ARG A 288 13.13 17.58 -5.03
C ARG A 288 12.58 17.88 -3.64
N ILE A 289 12.07 16.87 -2.94
CA ILE A 289 11.53 17.01 -1.58
C ILE A 289 12.63 17.48 -0.61
N LYS A 290 13.86 16.99 -0.76
CA LYS A 290 15.00 17.42 0.07
C LYS A 290 15.40 18.87 -0.14
N LEU A 291 15.16 19.43 -1.33
CA LEU A 291 15.41 20.85 -1.64
C LEU A 291 14.38 21.80 -1.02
N VAL A 292 13.26 21.30 -0.50
CA VAL A 292 12.27 22.14 0.18
C VAL A 292 12.83 22.61 1.52
N GLU A 293 13.01 23.93 1.66
CA GLU A 293 13.57 24.55 2.86
C GLU A 293 12.58 24.52 4.04
N GLU A 294 11.29 24.77 3.76
CA GLU A 294 10.27 24.80 4.79
C GLU A 294 10.01 23.39 5.36
N THR A 295 10.36 23.22 6.63
CA THR A 295 10.32 21.92 7.29
C THR A 295 8.90 21.35 7.42
N LYS A 296 7.88 22.21 7.59
CA LYS A 296 6.48 21.78 7.66
C LYS A 296 6.00 21.21 6.32
N ILE A 297 6.23 21.93 5.23
CA ILE A 297 5.89 21.49 3.87
C ILE A 297 6.63 20.20 3.54
N ARG A 298 7.94 20.13 3.79
CA ARG A 298 8.74 18.92 3.57
C ARG A 298 8.21 17.72 4.37
N HIS A 299 7.74 17.93 5.59
CA HIS A 299 7.13 16.86 6.41
C HIS A 299 5.81 16.36 5.80
N GLU A 300 4.96 17.24 5.29
CA GLU A 300 3.73 16.85 4.60
C GLU A 300 4.02 16.12 3.28
N LEU A 301 5.03 16.55 2.52
CA LEU A 301 5.49 15.83 1.32
C LEU A 301 5.96 14.40 1.63
N HIS A 302 6.66 14.19 2.75
CA HIS A 302 7.02 12.83 3.18
C HIS A 302 5.79 11.94 3.44
N LYS A 303 4.75 12.49 4.09
CA LYS A 303 3.49 11.78 4.32
C LYS A 303 2.75 11.52 3.00
N ARG A 304 2.72 12.51 2.12
CA ARG A 304 2.05 12.40 0.81
C ARG A 304 2.71 11.33 -0.05
N LEU A 305 4.04 11.29 -0.10
CA LEU A 305 4.78 10.22 -0.76
C LEU A 305 4.40 8.84 -0.22
N GLN A 306 4.26 8.71 1.11
CA GLN A 306 3.85 7.45 1.72
C GLN A 306 2.45 7.04 1.30
N GLN A 307 1.51 7.99 1.29
CA GLN A 307 0.13 7.74 0.89
C GLN A 307 0.04 7.30 -0.57
N GLU A 308 0.71 8.00 -1.50
CA GLU A 308 0.71 7.64 -2.93
C GLU A 308 1.38 6.28 -3.18
N CYS A 309 2.45 5.95 -2.45
CA CYS A 309 3.06 4.62 -2.51
C CYS A 309 2.13 3.52 -1.95
N ALA A 310 1.35 3.81 -0.90
CA ALA A 310 0.40 2.86 -0.35
C ALA A 310 -0.83 2.68 -1.26
N GLU A 311 -1.33 3.75 -1.87
CA GLU A 311 -2.45 3.71 -2.82
C GLU A 311 -2.07 3.06 -4.15
N SER A 312 -0.78 3.09 -4.52
CA SER A 312 -0.26 2.38 -5.70
C SER A 312 0.03 0.90 -5.47
N TYR A 313 -0.10 0.39 -4.25
CA TYR A 313 0.18 -1.01 -3.95
C TYR A 313 -0.60 -1.97 -4.87
N GLN A 314 0.12 -2.93 -5.46
CA GLN A 314 -0.40 -3.88 -6.47
C GLN A 314 -0.84 -3.27 -7.80
N MET A 315 -0.49 -2.03 -8.10
CA MET A 315 -0.65 -1.46 -9.44
C MET A 315 0.50 -1.87 -10.38
N CYS A 316 0.35 -1.58 -11.67
CA CYS A 316 1.42 -1.70 -12.66
C CYS A 316 2.46 -0.57 -12.50
N CYS A 317 3.63 -0.69 -13.14
CA CYS A 317 4.68 0.33 -13.02
C CYS A 317 4.22 1.74 -13.44
N GLU A 318 3.43 1.84 -14.53
CA GLU A 318 2.88 3.12 -14.99
C GLU A 318 1.96 3.74 -13.94
N GLY A 319 1.11 2.94 -13.29
CA GLY A 319 0.28 3.37 -12.17
C GLY A 319 1.10 3.90 -10.99
N HIS A 320 2.21 3.23 -10.65
CA HIS A 320 3.14 3.73 -9.64
C HIS A 320 3.77 5.07 -10.04
N ILE A 321 4.26 5.21 -11.27
CA ILE A 321 4.88 6.44 -11.76
C ILE A 321 3.88 7.60 -11.74
N GLY A 322 2.63 7.37 -12.17
CA GLY A 322 1.59 8.39 -12.12
C GLY A 322 1.28 8.87 -10.70
N ARG A 323 1.26 7.94 -9.74
CA ARG A 323 1.08 8.25 -8.31
C ARG A 323 2.24 9.04 -7.73
N LEU A 324 3.49 8.70 -8.10
CA LEU A 324 4.67 9.49 -7.71
C LEU A 324 4.63 10.91 -8.27
N ALA A 325 4.19 11.09 -9.52
CA ALA A 325 4.08 12.39 -10.16
C ALA A 325 3.07 13.33 -9.47
N ASN A 326 2.11 12.78 -8.72
CA ASN A 326 1.10 13.54 -7.98
C ASN A 326 1.56 14.01 -6.59
N VAL A 327 2.74 13.59 -6.10
CA VAL A 327 3.21 13.93 -4.74
C VAL A 327 3.41 15.43 -4.54
N LEU A 328 3.84 16.15 -5.58
CA LEU A 328 4.13 17.59 -5.53
C LEU A 328 2.92 18.46 -5.89
N VAL A 329 1.82 17.86 -6.34
CA VAL A 329 0.61 18.57 -6.74
C VAL A 329 0.00 19.27 -5.52
N GLY A 330 -0.24 20.57 -5.65
CA GLY A 330 -0.74 21.42 -4.55
C GLY A 330 0.35 21.93 -3.60
N PHE A 331 1.61 21.53 -3.80
CA PHE A 331 2.78 22.07 -3.11
C PHE A 331 3.69 22.89 -4.03
N ASP A 332 3.69 22.57 -5.31
CA ASP A 332 4.43 23.27 -6.35
C ASP A 332 3.51 23.49 -7.56
N ASP A 333 3.27 24.76 -7.90
CA ASP A 333 2.31 25.18 -8.94
C ASP A 333 2.70 24.70 -10.36
N THR A 334 3.96 24.29 -10.55
CA THR A 334 4.41 23.69 -11.81
C THR A 334 3.83 22.30 -12.02
N PHE A 335 3.45 21.59 -10.95
CA PHE A 335 2.87 20.25 -10.98
C PHE A 335 1.35 20.33 -10.99
N LYS A 336 0.73 19.87 -12.09
CA LYS A 336 -0.72 19.95 -12.26
C LYS A 336 -1.39 18.62 -11.87
N PRO A 337 -2.54 18.66 -11.15
CA PRO A 337 -3.29 17.46 -10.80
C PRO A 337 -3.79 16.75 -12.05
N GLN A 338 -3.71 15.43 -12.10
CA GLN A 338 -4.37 14.67 -13.16
C GLN A 338 -5.88 14.90 -13.09
N ILE A 339 -6.43 15.63 -14.05
CA ILE A 339 -7.87 15.85 -14.15
C ILE A 339 -8.39 14.88 -15.22
N PRO A 340 -9.36 14.00 -14.89
CA PRO A 340 -9.96 13.12 -15.88
C PRO A 340 -10.50 13.93 -17.07
N VAL A 341 -10.23 13.46 -18.30
CA VAL A 341 -10.67 14.14 -19.54
C VAL A 341 -12.16 14.45 -19.51
N GLY A 342 -12.99 13.54 -18.99
CA GLY A 342 -14.43 13.76 -18.86
C GLY A 342 -14.81 14.96 -17.98
N ILE A 343 -14.03 15.24 -16.92
CA ILE A 343 -14.25 16.41 -16.05
C ILE A 343 -13.82 17.70 -16.77
N ILE A 344 -12.66 17.69 -17.45
CA ILE A 344 -12.22 18.83 -18.26
C ILE A 344 -13.25 19.14 -19.35
N LEU A 345 -13.72 18.09 -20.03
CA LEU A 345 -14.72 18.19 -21.08
C LEU A 345 -16.01 18.76 -20.53
N GLN A 346 -16.55 18.22 -19.43
CA GLN A 346 -17.77 18.71 -18.80
C GLN A 346 -17.64 20.19 -18.39
N GLN A 347 -16.53 20.58 -17.76
CA GLN A 347 -16.30 21.97 -17.33
C GLN A 347 -16.22 22.94 -18.50
N LYS A 348 -15.42 22.62 -19.53
CA LYS A 348 -15.26 23.49 -20.70
C LYS A 348 -16.53 23.50 -21.57
N MET A 349 -17.22 22.37 -21.73
CA MET A 349 -18.50 22.30 -22.47
C MET A 349 -19.59 23.15 -21.81
N ALA A 350 -19.63 23.22 -20.47
CA ALA A 350 -20.58 24.10 -19.77
C ALA A 350 -20.33 25.59 -20.06
N VAL A 351 -19.08 26.00 -20.28
CA VAL A 351 -18.73 27.38 -20.70
C VAL A 351 -19.07 27.60 -22.16
N ILE A 352 -18.72 26.64 -23.03
CA ILE A 352 -19.01 26.71 -24.47
C ILE A 352 -20.52 26.83 -24.71
N ALA A 353 -21.34 26.08 -23.96
CA ALA A 353 -22.81 26.14 -24.05
C ALA A 353 -23.42 27.53 -23.78
N GLN A 354 -22.68 28.45 -23.13
CA GLN A 354 -23.14 29.82 -22.87
C GLN A 354 -22.90 30.78 -24.06
N ILE A 355 -22.16 30.36 -25.09
CA ILE A 355 -21.90 31.19 -26.28
C ILE A 355 -23.19 31.30 -27.10
N GLU A 356 -23.68 32.52 -27.32
CA GLU A 356 -24.95 32.77 -28.03
C GLU A 356 -24.92 32.35 -29.50
N ASP A 357 -23.80 32.56 -30.18
CA ASP A 357 -23.61 32.18 -31.58
C ASP A 357 -23.40 30.65 -31.69
N VAL A 358 -24.34 29.99 -32.37
CA VAL A 358 -24.38 28.54 -32.56
C VAL A 358 -23.17 28.05 -33.38
N ASP A 359 -22.74 28.79 -34.40
CA ASP A 359 -21.64 28.37 -35.25
C ASP A 359 -20.31 28.43 -34.49
N GLU A 360 -20.10 29.49 -33.73
CA GLU A 360 -18.91 29.65 -32.88
C GLU A 360 -18.91 28.63 -31.72
N ARG A 361 -20.07 28.36 -31.12
CA ARG A 361 -20.23 27.30 -30.11
C ARG A 361 -19.80 25.93 -30.64
N PHE A 362 -20.29 25.55 -31.82
CA PHE A 362 -19.94 24.28 -32.47
C PHE A 362 -18.46 24.19 -32.82
N LYS A 363 -17.90 25.29 -33.32
CA LYS A 363 -16.48 25.37 -33.67
C LYS A 363 -15.60 25.16 -32.43
N GLN A 364 -15.86 25.89 -31.33
CA GLN A 364 -15.10 25.75 -30.09
C GLN A 364 -15.26 24.36 -29.45
N ALA A 365 -16.46 23.77 -29.52
CA ALA A 365 -16.68 22.40 -29.06
C ALA A 365 -15.86 21.38 -29.87
N ARG A 366 -15.82 21.51 -31.21
CA ARG A 366 -14.99 20.63 -32.06
C ARG A 366 -13.50 20.81 -31.81
N GLU A 367 -13.04 22.04 -31.66
CA GLU A 367 -11.64 22.34 -31.31
C GLU A 367 -11.27 21.72 -29.96
N LEU A 368 -12.16 21.81 -28.97
CA LEU A 368 -11.97 21.18 -27.66
C LEU A 368 -11.91 19.65 -27.75
N MET A 369 -12.81 19.02 -28.52
CA MET A 369 -12.79 17.57 -28.73
C MET A 369 -11.48 17.13 -29.40
N ALA A 370 -11.00 17.91 -30.37
CA ALA A 370 -9.72 17.66 -31.04
C ALA A 370 -8.52 17.86 -30.09
N GLU A 371 -8.51 18.93 -29.29
CA GLU A 371 -7.50 19.22 -28.27
C GLU A 371 -7.36 18.04 -27.30
N LEU A 372 -8.51 17.55 -26.82
CA LEU A 372 -8.60 16.43 -25.87
C LEU A 372 -8.52 15.05 -26.55
N ASN A 373 -8.33 14.97 -27.87
CA ASN A 373 -8.29 13.73 -28.66
C ASN A 373 -9.49 12.80 -28.37
N VAL A 374 -10.68 13.37 -28.18
CA VAL A 374 -11.91 12.61 -27.94
C VAL A 374 -12.29 11.92 -29.26
N PRO A 375 -12.45 10.58 -29.29
CA PRO A 375 -12.85 9.87 -30.50
C PRO A 375 -14.17 10.41 -31.05
N GLN A 376 -14.31 10.46 -32.38
CA GLN A 376 -15.48 11.07 -33.03
C GLN A 376 -16.81 10.47 -32.53
N GLU A 377 -16.86 9.14 -32.36
CA GLU A 377 -18.04 8.43 -31.83
C GLU A 377 -18.44 8.90 -30.42
N GLN A 378 -17.47 9.32 -29.61
CA GLN A 378 -17.68 9.83 -28.26
C GLN A 378 -17.97 11.33 -28.26
N ALA A 379 -17.57 12.07 -29.30
CA ALA A 379 -17.86 13.49 -29.43
C ALA A 379 -19.33 13.76 -29.81
N VAL A 380 -19.97 12.85 -30.55
CA VAL A 380 -21.35 13.04 -31.09
C VAL A 380 -22.37 13.43 -30.01
N PRO A 381 -22.53 12.72 -28.88
CA PRO A 381 -23.55 13.07 -27.88
C PRO A 381 -23.35 14.46 -27.27
N TRP A 382 -22.10 14.92 -27.18
CA TRP A 382 -21.76 16.24 -26.66
C TRP A 382 -22.02 17.35 -27.67
N LEU A 383 -21.75 17.08 -28.95
CA LEU A 383 -22.00 18.01 -30.05
C LEU A 383 -23.50 18.15 -30.33
N ASP A 384 -24.27 17.07 -30.20
CA ASP A 384 -25.73 17.10 -30.34
C ASP A 384 -26.37 17.91 -29.21
N ALA A 385 -25.90 17.74 -27.96
CA ALA A 385 -26.46 18.43 -26.79
C ALA A 385 -26.25 19.95 -26.77
N ILE A 386 -25.28 20.49 -27.53
CA ILE A 386 -25.06 21.94 -27.66
C ILE A 386 -25.75 22.55 -28.89
N ALA A 387 -26.31 21.68 -29.74
CA ALA A 387 -27.05 22.06 -30.94
C ALA A 387 -28.50 22.46 -30.63
N GLU A 388 -29.04 21.91 -29.56
CA GLU A 388 -30.28 22.36 -28.90
C GLU A 388 -30.05 23.65 -28.11
#